data_AF-X1RX61-F1
#
_entry.id   AF-X1RX61-F1
#
_cell.length_a   1.000
_cell.length_b   1.000
_cell.length_c   1.000
_cell.angle_alpha   90.00
_cell.angle_beta   90.00
_cell.angle_gamma   90.00
#
_symmetry.space_group_name_H-M   'P 1'
#
loop_
_entity.id
_entity.type
_entity.pdbx_description
1 polymer ?
#
loop_
_entity_poly.entity_id
_entity_poly.type
_entity_poly.pdbx_seq_one_letter_code
_entity_poly.pdbx_strand_id
1 'polypeptide(L)'
;PGAFSTTTPTGKVGYKKNMAKIMEAHGIPYVATAISSYPLDLYDKFKNAQNISGPKYIHILAPCPPGWGYNPKDSIEIGRLAVQTGFWPLYEVINGKFILSKDSKRFLDPTKRKPIEEYLTIQKRFRTISDSQIEDYRLYISDQWEAIKERIEKK
;
A
#
# COMPACT_ATOMS: atom_id res chain seq x y z
N PRO A 1 12.14 -0.99 4.49
CA PRO A 1 13.39 -1.43 5.16
C PRO A 1 13.29 -2.91 5.59
N GLY A 2 14.41 -3.62 5.72
CA GLY A 2 14.44 -4.95 6.34
C GLY A 2 13.94 -6.12 5.47
N ALA A 3 13.53 -5.88 4.22
CA ALA A 3 13.13 -6.94 3.30
C ALA A 3 14.36 -7.67 2.75
N PHE A 4 14.44 -8.99 2.95
CA PHE A 4 15.42 -9.88 2.36
C PHE A 4 15.12 -10.11 0.87
N SER A 5 16.17 -10.11 0.05
CA SER A 5 16.16 -10.59 -1.32
C SER A 5 17.56 -11.10 -1.68
N THR A 6 17.72 -11.76 -2.84
CA THR A 6 19.03 -12.26 -3.28
C THR A 6 20.08 -11.15 -3.42
N THR A 7 19.67 -9.93 -3.76
CA THR A 7 20.55 -8.76 -3.87
C THR A 7 20.62 -7.91 -2.60
N THR A 8 19.77 -8.19 -1.61
CA THR A 8 19.76 -7.51 -0.29
C THR A 8 19.71 -8.53 0.85
N PRO A 9 20.76 -9.35 1.03
CA PRO A 9 20.75 -10.47 1.98
C PRO A 9 20.72 -10.01 3.45
N THR A 10 21.19 -8.80 3.75
CA THR A 10 21.13 -8.17 5.07
C THR A 10 19.85 -7.36 5.30
N GLY A 11 18.91 -7.42 4.35
CA GLY A 11 17.71 -6.59 4.36
C GLY A 11 17.92 -5.25 3.64
N LYS A 12 16.90 -4.81 2.90
CA LYS A 12 16.96 -3.53 2.17
C LYS A 12 17.11 -2.34 3.14
N VAL A 13 18.12 -1.51 2.89
CA VAL A 13 18.26 -0.19 3.54
C VAL A 13 17.25 0.78 2.91
N GLY A 14 16.40 1.40 3.74
CA GLY A 14 15.41 2.41 3.34
C GLY A 14 14.04 1.89 2.84
N TYR A 15 13.11 2.83 2.69
CA TYR A 15 11.71 2.57 2.31
C TYR A 15 11.51 2.21 0.83
N LYS A 16 10.32 1.71 0.51
CA LYS A 16 9.88 1.50 -0.87
C LYS A 16 9.67 2.87 -1.52
N LYS A 17 10.18 3.06 -2.75
CA LYS A 17 9.89 4.26 -3.56
C LYS A 17 8.38 4.33 -3.81
N ASN A 18 7.75 5.46 -3.47
CA ASN A 18 6.31 5.63 -3.68
C ASN A 18 6.04 6.01 -5.15
N MET A 19 5.92 4.99 -6.01
CA MET A 19 5.68 5.20 -7.43
C MET A 19 4.35 5.92 -7.71
N ALA A 20 3.30 5.70 -6.90
CA ALA A 20 2.03 6.36 -7.11
C ALA A 20 2.15 7.87 -6.94
N LYS A 21 2.80 8.34 -5.87
CA LYS A 21 3.11 9.78 -5.67
C LYS A 21 4.00 10.36 -6.78
N ILE A 22 4.96 9.59 -7.29
CA ILE A 22 5.83 10.04 -8.38
C ILE A 22 5.02 10.24 -9.66
N MET A 23 4.20 9.26 -10.03
CA MET A 23 3.36 9.34 -11.22
C MET A 23 2.34 10.48 -11.09
N GLU A 24 1.80 10.68 -9.88
CA GLU A 24 0.92 11.81 -9.58
C GLU A 24 1.62 13.16 -9.79
N ALA A 25 2.87 13.30 -9.35
CA ALA A 25 3.65 14.53 -9.52
C ALA A 25 3.93 14.88 -10.99
N HIS A 26 3.78 13.93 -11.92
CA HIS A 26 3.86 14.20 -13.37
C HIS A 26 2.57 14.83 -13.92
N GLY A 27 1.54 15.02 -13.09
CA GLY A 27 0.27 15.63 -13.50
C GLY A 27 -0.59 14.74 -14.38
N ILE A 28 -0.43 13.41 -14.31
CA ILE A 28 -1.23 12.50 -15.14
C ILE A 28 -2.70 12.48 -14.67
N PRO A 29 -3.65 12.27 -15.59
CA PRO A 29 -5.08 12.40 -15.28
C PRO A 29 -5.61 11.32 -14.32
N TYR A 30 -4.94 10.17 -14.20
CA TYR A 30 -5.37 9.10 -13.31
C TYR A 30 -4.21 8.35 -12.65
N VAL A 31 -4.21 8.32 -11.33
CA VAL A 31 -3.35 7.46 -10.50
C VAL A 31 -4.22 6.67 -9.54
N ALA A 32 -3.99 5.37 -9.39
CA ALA A 32 -4.66 4.59 -8.36
C ALA A 32 -3.70 3.60 -7.68
N THR A 33 -3.94 3.30 -6.41
CA THR A 33 -3.33 2.17 -5.71
C THR A 33 -4.38 1.08 -5.52
N ALA A 34 -4.05 -0.18 -5.82
CA ALA A 34 -5.01 -1.28 -5.72
C ALA A 34 -4.34 -2.56 -5.22
N ILE A 35 -5.14 -3.59 -4.96
CA ILE A 35 -4.67 -4.90 -4.52
C ILE A 35 -5.70 -5.97 -4.90
N SER A 36 -5.25 -7.18 -5.24
CA SER A 36 -6.14 -8.28 -5.66
C SER A 36 -7.08 -8.78 -4.56
N SER A 37 -6.71 -8.64 -3.28
CA SER A 37 -7.56 -9.06 -2.14
C SER A 37 -8.83 -8.22 -1.94
N TYR A 38 -8.97 -7.12 -2.69
CA TYR A 38 -10.15 -6.25 -2.73
C TYR A 38 -10.66 -6.15 -4.17
N PRO A 39 -11.27 -7.22 -4.72
CA PRO A 39 -11.56 -7.33 -6.15
C PRO A 39 -12.58 -6.30 -6.65
N LEU A 40 -13.54 -5.88 -5.81
CA LEU A 40 -14.52 -4.86 -6.18
C LEU A 40 -13.89 -3.48 -6.32
N ASP A 41 -13.03 -3.08 -5.37
CA ASP A 41 -12.26 -1.83 -5.46
C ASP A 41 -11.33 -1.83 -6.70
N LEU A 42 -10.69 -2.97 -6.99
CA LEU A 42 -9.88 -3.12 -8.19
C LEU A 42 -10.71 -2.97 -9.47
N TYR A 43 -11.87 -3.64 -9.54
CA TYR A 43 -12.78 -3.55 -10.68
C TYR A 43 -13.27 -2.13 -10.92
N ASP A 44 -13.74 -1.44 -9.88
CA ASP A 44 -14.24 -0.07 -9.96
C ASP A 44 -13.16 0.89 -10.47
N LYS A 45 -11.90 0.72 -10.01
CA LYS A 45 -10.75 1.51 -10.49
C LYS A 45 -10.48 1.32 -11.98
N PHE A 46 -10.51 0.07 -12.47
CA PHE A 46 -10.36 -0.18 -13.90
C PHE A 46 -11.53 0.41 -14.71
N LYS A 47 -12.77 0.31 -14.21
CA LYS A 47 -13.93 0.93 -14.84
C LYS A 47 -13.83 2.46 -14.89
N ASN A 48 -13.38 3.10 -13.81
CA ASN A 48 -13.14 4.55 -13.77
C ASN A 48 -12.04 4.94 -14.76
N ALA A 49 -10.94 4.19 -14.79
CA ALA A 49 -9.82 4.43 -15.70
C ALA A 49 -10.21 4.35 -17.19
N GLN A 50 -11.18 3.50 -17.56
CA GLN A 50 -11.66 3.40 -18.95
C GLN A 50 -12.29 4.72 -19.44
N ASN A 51 -12.96 5.46 -18.55
CA ASN A 51 -13.66 6.70 -18.90
C ASN A 51 -12.76 7.95 -18.91
N ILE A 52 -11.47 7.80 -18.60
CA ILE A 52 -10.51 8.91 -18.51
C ILE A 52 -9.56 8.87 -19.72
N SER A 53 -9.43 10.00 -20.41
CA SER A 53 -8.48 10.15 -21.52
C SER A 53 -7.08 10.53 -21.02
N GLY A 54 -6.03 10.04 -21.68
CA GLY A 54 -4.63 10.31 -21.36
C GLY A 54 -3.92 9.20 -20.59
N PRO A 55 -2.68 9.46 -20.11
CA PRO A 55 -1.88 8.48 -19.37
C PRO A 55 -2.51 8.09 -18.03
N LYS A 56 -2.57 6.79 -17.75
CA LYS A 56 -3.21 6.23 -16.55
C LYS A 56 -2.26 5.28 -15.86
N TYR A 57 -2.16 5.38 -14.54
CA TYR A 57 -1.27 4.53 -13.74
C TYR A 57 -2.02 3.86 -12.60
N ILE A 58 -1.96 2.53 -12.53
CA ILE A 58 -2.54 1.74 -11.44
C ILE A 58 -1.43 0.92 -10.78
N HIS A 59 -1.11 1.22 -9.52
CA HIS A 59 -0.14 0.49 -8.73
C HIS A 59 -0.83 -0.64 -7.96
N ILE A 60 -0.72 -1.86 -8.48
CA ILE A 60 -1.34 -3.02 -7.87
C ILE A 60 -0.34 -3.73 -6.97
N LEU A 61 -0.64 -3.86 -5.68
CA LEU A 61 0.09 -4.78 -4.81
C LEU A 61 -0.35 -6.21 -5.14
N ALA A 62 0.60 -7.05 -5.49
CA ALA A 62 0.38 -8.46 -5.77
C ALA A 62 1.23 -9.30 -4.80
N PRO A 63 0.62 -9.89 -3.76
CA PRO A 63 1.32 -10.84 -2.90
C PRO A 63 1.95 -11.97 -3.72
N CYS A 64 3.23 -12.25 -3.47
CA CYS A 64 3.99 -13.26 -4.20
C CYS A 64 4.51 -14.34 -3.23
N PRO A 65 3.86 -15.53 -3.17
CA PRO A 65 4.23 -16.58 -2.23
C PRO A 65 5.72 -16.98 -2.28
N PRO A 66 6.31 -17.27 -3.46
CA PRO A 66 7.72 -17.67 -3.50
C PRO A 66 8.67 -16.54 -3.10
N GLY A 67 8.38 -15.30 -3.50
CA GLY A 67 9.26 -14.15 -3.23
C GLY A 67 9.18 -13.64 -1.80
N TRP A 68 8.02 -13.74 -1.15
CA TRP A 68 7.83 -13.22 0.21
C TRP A 68 7.94 -14.33 1.26
N GLY A 69 7.85 -15.59 0.83
CA GLY A 69 8.05 -16.79 1.63
C GLY A 69 6.92 -17.00 2.63
N TYR A 70 5.70 -17.21 2.12
CA TYR A 70 4.51 -17.57 2.89
C TYR A 70 3.74 -18.69 2.16
N ASN A 71 2.73 -19.29 2.80
CA ASN A 71 1.95 -20.37 2.17
C ASN A 71 0.99 -19.79 1.10
N PRO A 72 0.97 -20.31 -0.15
CA PRO A 72 0.09 -19.79 -1.21
C PRO A 72 -1.39 -19.62 -0.83
N LYS A 73 -1.92 -20.45 0.07
CA LYS A 73 -3.30 -20.35 0.57
C LYS A 73 -3.59 -19.03 1.32
N ASP A 74 -2.56 -18.40 1.89
CA ASP A 74 -2.67 -17.18 2.70
C ASP A 74 -2.58 -15.90 1.85
N SER A 75 -2.50 -16.00 0.51
CA SER A 75 -2.31 -14.86 -0.39
C SER A 75 -3.37 -13.76 -0.20
N ILE A 76 -4.63 -14.16 -0.01
CA ILE A 76 -5.73 -13.21 0.20
C ILE A 76 -5.60 -12.53 1.56
N GLU A 77 -5.25 -13.29 2.60
CA GLU A 77 -5.08 -12.80 3.96
C GLU A 77 -3.93 -11.78 4.05
N ILE A 78 -2.77 -12.10 3.49
CA ILE A 78 -1.61 -11.18 3.47
C ILE A 78 -1.95 -9.89 2.74
N GLY A 79 -2.67 -9.96 1.63
CA GLY A 79 -3.11 -8.75 0.95
C GLY A 79 -4.09 -7.93 1.79
N ARG A 80 -5.03 -8.58 2.50
CA ARG A 80 -5.91 -7.90 3.45
C ARG A 80 -5.12 -7.25 4.59
N LEU A 81 -4.14 -7.95 5.16
CA LEU A 81 -3.26 -7.41 6.19
C LEU A 81 -2.51 -6.17 5.72
N ALA A 82 -2.03 -6.13 4.47
CA ALA A 82 -1.36 -4.95 3.92
C ALA A 82 -2.25 -3.69 3.99
N VAL A 83 -3.55 -3.83 3.72
CA VAL A 83 -4.51 -2.71 3.81
C VAL A 83 -4.94 -2.47 5.26
N GLN A 84 -5.21 -3.53 6.03
CA GLN A 84 -5.71 -3.46 7.41
C GLN A 84 -4.70 -2.85 8.40
N THR A 85 -3.41 -3.05 8.16
CA THR A 85 -2.32 -2.42 8.93
C THR A 85 -2.07 -0.98 8.51
N GLY A 86 -2.72 -0.50 7.44
CA GLY A 86 -2.51 0.82 6.87
C GLY A 86 -1.23 0.94 6.03
N PHE A 87 -0.48 -0.15 5.82
CA PHE A 87 0.73 -0.16 5.01
C PHE A 87 0.46 0.17 3.54
N TRP A 88 -0.65 -0.35 2.99
CA TRP A 88 -1.06 -0.17 1.59
C TRP A 88 -2.45 0.49 1.49
N PRO A 89 -2.54 1.84 1.57
CA PRO A 89 -3.79 2.54 1.43
C PRO A 89 -4.30 2.44 -0.02
N LEU A 90 -5.60 2.22 -0.17
CA LEU A 90 -6.30 2.16 -1.45
C LEU A 90 -6.90 3.52 -1.75
N TYR A 91 -6.53 4.14 -2.87
CA TYR A 91 -7.03 5.44 -3.28
C TYR A 91 -6.97 5.63 -4.80
N GLU A 92 -7.62 6.68 -5.27
CA GLU A 92 -7.56 7.22 -6.63
C GLU A 92 -7.18 8.71 -6.57
N VAL A 93 -6.49 9.18 -7.60
CA VAL A 93 -6.28 10.60 -7.89
C VAL A 93 -6.78 10.83 -9.31
N ILE A 94 -7.85 11.59 -9.43
CA ILE A 94 -8.52 11.86 -10.70
C ILE A 94 -8.37 13.34 -11.00
N ASN A 95 -7.61 13.69 -12.03
CA ASN A 95 -7.31 15.08 -12.40
C ASN A 95 -6.84 15.92 -11.20
N GLY A 96 -5.89 15.40 -10.42
CA GLY A 96 -5.35 16.03 -9.22
C GLY A 96 -6.20 15.88 -7.95
N LYS A 97 -7.46 15.46 -8.05
CA LYS A 97 -8.35 15.29 -6.89
C LYS A 97 -8.14 13.93 -6.22
N PHE A 98 -7.75 13.95 -4.94
CA PHE A 98 -7.58 12.73 -4.14
C PHE A 98 -8.91 12.15 -3.67
N ILE A 99 -9.08 10.83 -3.83
CA ILE A 99 -10.26 10.09 -3.41
C ILE A 99 -9.81 8.82 -2.69
N LEU A 100 -10.02 8.75 -1.38
CA LEU A 100 -9.73 7.55 -0.59
C LEU A 100 -10.81 6.47 -0.83
N SER A 101 -10.39 5.24 -1.13
CA SER A 101 -11.30 4.11 -1.34
C SER A 101 -12.09 3.76 -0.08
N LYS A 102 -13.31 3.24 -0.25
CA LYS A 102 -14.21 2.85 0.85
C LYS A 102 -13.54 1.91 1.87
N ASP A 103 -12.83 0.89 1.38
CA ASP A 103 -12.14 -0.10 2.21
C ASP A 103 -11.00 0.49 3.06
N SER A 104 -10.47 1.64 2.65
CA SER A 104 -9.40 2.35 3.35
C SER A 104 -9.90 3.46 4.27
N LYS A 105 -11.11 4.01 4.06
CA LYS A 105 -11.64 5.13 4.86
C LYS A 105 -11.67 4.86 6.37
N ARG A 106 -12.01 3.64 6.79
CA ARG A 106 -12.05 3.27 8.22
C ARG A 106 -10.71 3.37 8.92
N PHE A 107 -9.60 3.29 8.18
CA PHE A 107 -8.25 3.37 8.72
C PHE A 107 -7.75 4.82 8.85
N LEU A 108 -8.59 5.82 8.54
CA LEU A 108 -8.34 7.20 8.97
C LEU A 108 -8.29 7.28 10.51
N ASP A 109 -9.08 6.44 11.19
CA ASP A 109 -8.95 6.19 12.62
C ASP A 109 -7.82 5.19 12.87
N PRO A 110 -6.70 5.58 13.50
CA PRO A 110 -5.57 4.69 13.78
C PRO A 110 -5.95 3.49 14.64
N THR A 111 -6.96 3.62 15.52
CA THR A 111 -7.39 2.54 16.43
C THR A 111 -8.03 1.36 15.69
N LYS A 112 -8.47 1.57 14.44
CA LYS A 112 -9.04 0.53 13.57
C LYS A 112 -7.98 -0.20 12.76
N ARG A 113 -6.72 0.23 12.79
CA ARG A 113 -5.62 -0.43 12.08
C ARG A 113 -5.13 -1.61 12.90
N LYS A 114 -4.76 -2.68 12.20
CA LYS A 114 -4.02 -3.78 12.82
C LYS A 114 -2.57 -3.38 13.09
N PRO A 115 -1.91 -3.96 14.10
CA PRO A 115 -0.46 -3.83 14.29
C PRO A 115 0.31 -4.27 13.02
N ILE A 116 1.32 -3.50 12.62
CA ILE A 116 2.07 -3.76 11.37
C ILE A 116 2.84 -5.09 11.41
N GLU A 117 3.15 -5.57 12.60
CA GLU A 117 3.82 -6.83 12.88
C GLU A 117 3.03 -8.02 12.35
N GLU A 118 1.69 -7.97 12.42
CA GLU A 118 0.84 -9.03 11.84
C GLU A 118 1.11 -9.20 10.34
N TYR A 119 1.33 -8.10 9.62
CA TYR A 119 1.69 -8.14 8.21
C TYR A 119 3.15 -8.53 8.01
N LEU A 120 4.09 -8.02 8.81
CA LEU A 120 5.52 -8.27 8.60
C LEU A 120 5.93 -9.70 8.94
N THR A 121 5.48 -10.23 10.07
CA THR A 121 5.96 -11.52 10.64
C THR A 121 5.51 -12.75 9.89
N ILE A 122 4.36 -12.70 9.19
CA ILE A 122 3.87 -13.81 8.36
C ILE A 122 4.73 -14.05 7.10
N GLN A 123 5.62 -13.10 6.75
CA GLN A 123 6.43 -13.15 5.54
C GLN A 123 7.89 -13.46 5.89
N LYS A 124 8.46 -14.56 5.38
CA LYS A 124 9.88 -14.90 5.60
C LYS A 124 10.85 -13.81 5.15
N ARG A 125 10.48 -12.96 4.18
CA ARG A 125 11.32 -11.83 3.75
C ARG A 125 11.59 -10.80 4.86
N PHE A 126 10.86 -10.82 5.96
CA PHE A 126 11.09 -9.95 7.12
C PHE A 126 11.56 -10.73 8.35
N ARG A 127 12.05 -11.97 8.21
CA ARG A 127 12.46 -12.82 9.34
C ARG A 127 13.52 -12.19 10.25
N THR A 128 14.37 -11.32 9.69
CA THR A 128 15.48 -10.66 10.42
C THR A 128 15.18 -9.20 10.75
N ILE A 129 13.91 -8.78 10.67
CA ILE A 129 13.53 -7.40 10.98
C ILE A 129 13.73 -7.13 12.48
N SER A 130 14.30 -5.98 12.82
CA SER A 130 14.49 -5.57 14.22
C SER A 130 13.31 -4.75 14.75
N ASP A 131 13.16 -4.64 16.06
CA ASP A 131 12.12 -3.83 16.70
C ASP A 131 12.22 -2.34 16.30
N SER A 132 13.44 -1.82 16.16
CA SER A 132 13.66 -0.46 15.65
C SER A 132 13.14 -0.29 14.21
N GLN A 133 13.29 -1.31 13.34
CA GLN A 133 12.76 -1.25 11.98
C GLN A 133 11.23 -1.40 11.95
N ILE A 134 10.65 -2.11 12.91
CA ILE A 134 9.20 -2.17 13.07
C ILE A 134 8.67 -0.79 13.48
N GLU A 135 9.33 -0.11 14.40
CA GLU A 135 8.98 1.26 14.80
C GLU A 135 9.08 2.24 13.63
N ASP A 136 10.13 2.14 12.81
CA ASP A 136 10.26 2.89 11.57
C ASP A 136 9.05 2.71 10.64
N TYR A 137 8.51 1.49 10.53
CA TYR A 137 7.28 1.25 9.76
C TYR A 137 6.05 1.88 10.42
N ARG A 138 5.93 1.87 11.74
CA ARG A 138 4.81 2.51 12.45
C ARG A 138 4.79 4.02 12.21
N LEU A 139 5.95 4.67 12.35
CA LEU A 139 6.11 6.09 12.05
C LEU A 139 5.80 6.40 10.58
N TYR A 140 6.36 5.61 9.65
CA TYR A 140 6.09 5.76 8.22
C TYR A 140 4.58 5.66 7.89
N ILE A 141 3.88 4.71 8.51
CA ILE A 141 2.43 4.55 8.33
C ILE A 141 1.71 5.76 8.92
N SER A 142 2.08 6.22 10.12
CA SER A 142 1.49 7.42 10.73
C SER A 142 1.58 8.62 9.80
N ASP A 143 2.80 8.96 9.36
CA ASP A 143 3.07 10.10 8.45
C ASP A 143 2.29 9.98 7.14
N GLN A 144 2.22 8.76 6.58
CA GLN A 144 1.48 8.51 5.35
C GLN A 144 -0.01 8.83 5.53
N TRP A 145 -0.61 8.41 6.66
CA TRP A 145 -2.03 8.62 6.91
C TRP A 145 -2.36 10.05 7.32
N GLU A 146 -1.47 10.75 8.01
CA GLU A 146 -1.59 12.20 8.24
C GLU A 146 -1.60 12.97 6.92
N ALA A 147 -0.66 12.67 6.01
CA ALA A 147 -0.65 13.26 4.68
C ALA A 147 -1.93 12.94 3.88
N ILE A 148 -2.48 11.73 4.01
CA ILE A 148 -3.77 11.37 3.39
C ILE A 148 -4.91 12.22 3.98
N LYS A 149 -4.93 12.43 5.30
CA LYS A 149 -5.95 13.23 5.98
C LYS A 149 -5.92 14.69 5.50
N GLU A 150 -4.75 15.31 5.44
CA GLU A 150 -4.60 16.67 4.90
C GLU A 150 -5.11 16.79 3.46
N ARG A 151 -4.85 15.78 2.62
CA ARG A 151 -5.31 15.77 1.23
C ARG A 151 -6.83 15.65 1.09
N ILE A 152 -7.51 15.05 2.07
CA ILE A 152 -8.97 14.98 2.09
C ILE A 152 -9.57 16.31 2.58
N GLU A 153 -8.89 16.99 3.50
CA GLU A 153 -9.32 18.26 4.10
C GLU A 153 -9.08 19.47 3.20
N LYS A 154 -8.00 19.45 2.39
CA LYS A 154 -7.74 20.43 1.32
C LYS A 154 -8.74 20.21 0.17
N LYS A 155 -9.95 20.76 0.32
CA LYS A 155 -10.97 20.85 -0.73
C LYS A 155 -10.67 21.96 -1.72
#